data_AF-A0AAW1GZB7-F1
#
_entry.id   AF-A0AAW1GZB7-F1
#
_cell.length_a   1.000
_cell.length_b   1.000
_cell.length_c   1.000
_cell.angle_alpha   90.00
_cell.angle_beta   90.00
_cell.angle_gamma   90.00
#
_symmetry.space_group_name_H-M   'P 1'
#
loop_
_entity.id
_entity.type
_entity.pdbx_description
1 polymer ?
#
loop_
_entity_poly.entity_id
_entity_poly.type
_entity_poly.pdbx_seq_one_letter_code
_entity_poly.pdbx_strand_id
1 'polypeptide(L)'
;MLLDSGSQESVSFFSIVGVGGLGKTTLAQLVFNDERVRNEFPLRLWTCVSDENANDVKKILTNILESVSHDKHDGFTKDLVQSKLGGLLGGKKYLIVLDDIWNEDRNKWLELRKFLMVGGIGSRVLVTTRSERTAIVVDDEYKYKLKGLSPENSWRLFEMTAFGEKGEGTRYELFKIS
;
A
#
# COMPACT_ATOMS: atom_id res chain seq x y z
N MET A 1 4.10 13.15 6.79
CA MET A 1 3.49 12.58 5.57
C MET A 1 2.40 11.55 5.90
N LEU A 2 2.66 10.38 6.51
CA LEU A 2 1.57 9.46 6.92
C LEU A 2 0.99 9.72 8.32
N LEU A 3 1.82 10.18 9.25
CA LEU A 3 1.45 10.51 10.64
C LEU A 3 1.10 11.99 10.84
N ASP A 4 1.02 12.76 9.75
CA ASP A 4 0.78 14.19 9.83
C ASP A 4 -0.73 14.45 9.87
N SER A 5 -1.20 15.21 10.87
CA SER A 5 -2.61 15.45 11.17
C SER A 5 -3.18 16.70 10.51
N GLY A 6 -2.45 17.32 9.56
CA GLY A 6 -2.79 18.62 8.95
C GLY A 6 -3.96 18.63 7.95
N SER A 7 -4.68 17.53 7.71
CA SER A 7 -5.75 17.47 6.71
C SER A 7 -7.14 17.76 7.30
N GLN A 8 -7.88 18.72 6.72
CA GLN A 8 -9.31 18.94 7.00
C GLN A 8 -10.21 17.81 6.48
N GLU A 9 -9.70 16.95 5.58
CA GLU A 9 -10.42 15.76 5.10
C GLU A 9 -10.37 14.62 6.12
N SER A 10 -11.47 13.86 6.21
CA SER A 10 -11.57 12.69 7.10
C SER A 10 -10.58 11.59 6.72
N VAL A 11 -10.31 11.42 5.43
CA VAL A 11 -9.44 10.37 4.88
C VAL A 11 -8.47 10.99 3.88
N SER A 12 -7.18 10.64 3.96
CA SER A 12 -6.15 11.08 3.01
C SER A 12 -5.55 9.89 2.25
N PHE A 13 -5.16 10.13 1.00
CA PHE A 13 -4.69 9.10 0.08
C PHE A 13 -3.22 9.36 -0.27
N PHE A 14 -2.40 8.31 -0.24
CA PHE A 14 -0.97 8.39 -0.51
C PHE A 14 -0.59 7.33 -1.53
N SER A 15 0.39 7.63 -2.38
CA SER A 15 0.90 6.67 -3.35
C SER A 15 2.41 6.44 -3.18
N ILE A 16 2.86 5.20 -3.23
CA ILE A 16 4.26 4.85 -3.49
C ILE A 16 4.34 4.37 -4.94
N VAL A 17 5.07 5.12 -5.77
CA VAL A 17 5.17 4.87 -7.21
C VAL A 17 6.60 4.59 -7.65
N GLY A 18 6.77 3.69 -8.62
CA GLY A 18 8.08 3.33 -9.15
C GLY A 18 8.03 2.04 -9.97
N VAL A 19 9.07 1.79 -10.76
CA VAL A 19 9.12 0.62 -11.65
C VAL A 19 9.04 -0.72 -10.90
N GLY A 20 8.77 -1.79 -11.62
CA GLY A 20 8.71 -3.16 -11.07
C GLY A 20 10.02 -3.54 -10.37
N GLY A 21 9.92 -4.33 -9.29
CA GLY A 21 11.10 -4.82 -8.55
C GLY A 21 11.79 -3.82 -7.62
N LEU A 22 11.38 -2.56 -7.55
CA LEU A 22 12.03 -1.55 -6.68
C LEU A 22 11.77 -1.71 -5.17
N GLY A 23 10.92 -2.64 -4.74
CA GLY A 23 10.60 -2.82 -3.31
C GLY A 23 9.51 -1.89 -2.76
N LYS A 24 8.58 -1.42 -3.61
CA LYS A 24 7.42 -0.60 -3.16
C LYS A 24 6.58 -1.31 -2.09
N THR A 25 6.22 -2.56 -2.36
CA THR A 25 5.50 -3.43 -1.44
C THR A 25 6.29 -3.63 -0.16
N THR A 26 7.61 -3.84 -0.24
CA THR A 26 8.49 -3.94 0.93
C THR A 26 8.47 -2.66 1.77
N LEU A 27 8.56 -1.49 1.15
CA LEU A 27 8.47 -0.21 1.87
C LEU A 27 7.10 -0.03 2.53
N ALA A 28 6.00 -0.36 1.83
CA ALA A 28 4.67 -0.31 2.41
C ALA A 28 4.51 -1.29 3.58
N GLN A 29 5.12 -2.48 3.53
CA GLN A 29 5.12 -3.45 4.63
C GLN A 29 5.89 -2.93 5.84
N LEU A 30 7.03 -2.27 5.63
CA LEU A 30 7.79 -1.64 6.71
C LEU A 30 6.96 -0.57 7.42
N VAL A 31 6.27 0.29 6.65
CA VAL A 31 5.36 1.30 7.19
C VAL A 31 4.20 0.66 7.95
N PHE A 32 3.53 -0.33 7.34
CA PHE A 32 2.35 -0.97 7.92
C PHE A 32 2.63 -1.66 9.25
N ASN A 33 3.85 -2.19 9.40
CA ASN A 33 4.28 -2.92 10.60
C ASN A 33 5.03 -2.06 11.63
N ASP A 34 5.36 -0.81 11.30
CA ASP A 34 6.01 0.14 12.23
C ASP A 34 5.15 0.36 13.48
N GLU A 35 5.76 0.27 14.66
CA GLU A 35 5.05 0.35 15.95
C GLU A 35 4.25 1.64 16.11
N ARG A 36 4.76 2.77 15.61
CA ARG A 36 4.06 4.06 15.68
C ARG A 36 2.80 4.05 14.84
N VAL A 37 2.86 3.42 13.67
CA VAL A 37 1.69 3.23 12.78
C VAL A 37 0.70 2.26 13.43
N ARG A 38 1.18 1.18 14.06
CA ARG A 38 0.32 0.24 14.78
C ARG A 38 -0.46 0.90 15.91
N ASN A 39 0.19 1.79 16.65
CA ASN A 39 -0.42 2.50 17.77
C ASN A 39 -1.38 3.60 17.31
N GLU A 40 -1.09 4.24 16.17
CA GLU A 40 -1.90 5.34 15.62
C GLU A 40 -3.19 4.88 14.90
N PHE A 41 -3.17 3.67 14.31
CA PHE A 41 -4.26 3.13 13.52
C PHE A 41 -4.79 1.83 14.15
N PRO A 42 -5.89 1.89 14.92
CA PRO A 42 -6.50 0.70 15.52
C PRO A 42 -6.98 -0.33 14.50
N LEU A 43 -7.48 0.15 13.35
CA LEU A 43 -7.87 -0.69 12.22
C LEU A 43 -6.83 -0.59 11.11
N ARG A 44 -6.22 -1.72 10.74
CA ARG A 44 -5.22 -1.79 9.67
C ARG A 44 -5.55 -2.94 8.75
N LEU A 45 -5.70 -2.66 7.46
CA LEU A 45 -6.07 -3.64 6.43
C LEU A 45 -5.05 -3.61 5.31
N TRP A 46 -4.79 -4.78 4.72
CA TRP A 46 -3.94 -4.92 3.55
C TRP A 46 -4.66 -5.76 2.52
N THR A 47 -4.78 -5.24 1.30
CA THR A 47 -5.33 -5.99 0.17
C THR A 47 -4.37 -5.91 -1.00
N CYS A 48 -4.06 -7.06 -1.60
CA CYS A 48 -3.36 -7.13 -2.86
C CYS A 48 -4.40 -7.13 -3.97
N VAL A 49 -4.22 -6.23 -4.95
CA VAL A 49 -5.12 -6.13 -6.09
C VAL A 49 -4.43 -6.76 -7.29
N SER A 50 -4.84 -7.97 -7.64
CA SER A 50 -4.34 -8.63 -8.84
C SER A 50 -4.77 -7.88 -10.11
N ASP A 51 -3.98 -8.03 -11.18
CA ASP A 51 -4.21 -7.37 -12.47
C ASP A 51 -5.63 -7.58 -13.01
N GLU A 52 -6.18 -8.78 -12.85
CA GLU A 52 -7.54 -9.15 -13.29
C GLU A 52 -8.64 -8.39 -12.53
N ASN A 53 -8.33 -7.87 -11.35
CA ASN A 53 -9.28 -7.24 -10.43
C ASN A 53 -9.07 -5.73 -10.29
N ALA A 54 -7.96 -5.18 -10.79
CA ALA A 54 -7.63 -3.75 -10.69
C ALA A 54 -8.74 -2.83 -11.25
N ASN A 55 -9.51 -3.32 -12.22
CA ASN A 55 -10.58 -2.59 -12.89
C ASN A 55 -11.98 -2.81 -12.30
N ASP A 56 -12.11 -3.63 -11.25
CA ASP A 56 -13.38 -3.99 -10.63
C ASP A 56 -13.43 -3.48 -9.19
N VAL A 57 -14.03 -2.29 -9.03
CA VAL A 57 -14.18 -1.63 -7.72
C VAL A 57 -14.85 -2.56 -6.72
N LYS A 58 -15.90 -3.29 -7.13
CA LYS A 58 -16.64 -4.18 -6.25
C LYS A 58 -15.73 -5.29 -5.72
N LYS A 59 -14.91 -5.91 -6.56
CA LYS A 59 -13.95 -6.94 -6.12
C LYS A 59 -12.91 -6.38 -5.17
N ILE A 60 -12.36 -5.20 -5.44
CA ILE A 60 -11.41 -4.55 -4.52
C ILE A 60 -12.04 -4.37 -3.13
N LEU A 61 -13.26 -3.85 -3.10
CA LEU A 61 -14.03 -3.66 -1.87
C LEU A 61 -14.34 -4.98 -1.14
N THR A 62 -14.68 -6.04 -1.89
CA THR A 62 -14.86 -7.39 -1.32
C THR A 62 -13.56 -7.90 -0.71
N ASN A 63 -12.42 -7.78 -1.40
CA ASN A 63 -11.12 -8.22 -0.88
C ASN A 63 -10.75 -7.48 0.43
N ILE A 64 -11.10 -6.19 0.54
CA ILE A 64 -10.93 -5.44 1.80
C ILE A 64 -11.76 -6.06 2.92
N LEU A 65 -13.02 -6.43 2.66
CA LEU A 65 -13.88 -7.09 3.65
C LEU A 65 -13.32 -8.47 4.06
N GLU A 66 -12.86 -9.25 3.08
CA GLU A 66 -12.28 -10.57 3.32
C GLU A 66 -10.99 -10.52 4.13
N SER A 67 -10.22 -9.43 4.03
CA SER A 67 -9.01 -9.21 4.86
C SER A 67 -9.29 -9.16 6.37
N VAL A 68 -10.55 -8.95 6.76
CA VAL A 68 -11.00 -8.94 8.16
C VAL A 68 -11.68 -10.24 8.56
N SER A 69 -12.57 -10.76 7.71
CA SER A 69 -13.40 -11.92 8.09
C SER A 69 -12.67 -13.26 7.95
N HIS A 70 -11.58 -13.34 7.18
CA HIS A 70 -10.95 -14.60 6.74
C HIS A 70 -11.86 -15.56 5.95
N ASP A 71 -13.16 -15.31 5.91
CA ASP A 71 -14.13 -15.96 5.04
C ASP A 71 -14.15 -15.34 3.64
N LYS A 72 -14.24 -16.21 2.62
CA LYS A 72 -14.49 -15.81 1.24
C LYS A 72 -15.96 -15.48 1.04
N HIS A 73 -16.25 -14.38 0.36
CA HIS A 73 -17.61 -13.90 0.13
C HIS A 73 -17.92 -13.88 -1.36
N ASP A 74 -18.16 -15.06 -1.93
CA ASP A 74 -18.68 -15.17 -3.29
C ASP A 74 -20.12 -14.65 -3.37
N GLY A 75 -20.38 -13.78 -4.34
CA GLY A 75 -21.76 -13.39 -4.70
C GLY A 75 -22.35 -12.21 -3.92
N PHE A 76 -21.58 -11.45 -3.14
CA PHE A 76 -22.11 -10.22 -2.54
C PHE A 76 -22.69 -9.26 -3.59
N THR A 77 -23.84 -8.67 -3.31
CA THR A 77 -24.38 -7.56 -4.11
C THR A 77 -23.62 -6.27 -3.79
N LYS A 78 -23.69 -5.27 -4.68
CA LYS A 78 -23.03 -3.98 -4.45
C LYS A 78 -23.52 -3.31 -3.15
N ASP A 79 -24.82 -3.37 -2.88
CA ASP A 79 -25.43 -2.80 -1.68
C ASP A 79 -24.97 -3.51 -0.40
N LEU A 80 -24.79 -4.84 -0.46
CA LEU A 80 -24.28 -5.61 0.68
C LEU A 80 -22.82 -5.26 0.98
N VAL A 81 -21.99 -5.14 -0.07
CA VAL A 81 -20.59 -4.67 0.06
C VAL A 81 -20.55 -3.29 0.69
N GLN A 82 -21.39 -2.36 0.21
CA GLN A 82 -21.48 -1.00 0.74
C GLN A 82 -21.89 -0.98 2.23
N SER A 83 -22.93 -1.72 2.59
CA SER A 83 -23.41 -1.79 3.97
C SER A 83 -22.35 -2.36 4.92
N LYS A 84 -21.69 -3.46 4.53
CA LYS A 84 -20.61 -4.07 5.31
C LYS A 84 -19.40 -3.15 5.46
N LEU A 85 -18.98 -2.47 4.40
CA LEU A 85 -17.90 -1.49 4.46
C LEU A 85 -18.24 -0.29 5.33
N GLY A 86 -19.48 0.20 5.24
CA GLY A 86 -19.98 1.26 6.11
C GLY A 86 -19.87 0.87 7.59
N GLY A 87 -20.28 -0.35 7.96
CA GLY A 87 -20.11 -0.85 9.34
C GLY A 87 -18.66 -1.11 9.75
N LEU A 88 -17.81 -1.53 8.80
CA LEU A 88 -16.40 -1.79 9.06
C LEU A 88 -15.61 -0.50 9.29
N LEU A 89 -15.76 0.48 8.39
CA LEU A 89 -14.94 1.70 8.31
C LEU A 89 -15.60 2.92 8.96
N GLY A 90 -16.93 2.96 9.01
CA GLY A 90 -17.72 4.12 9.40
C GLY A 90 -17.26 4.76 10.70
N GLY A 91 -16.78 6.00 10.63
CA GLY A 91 -16.33 6.78 11.79
C GLY A 91 -15.06 6.27 12.49
N LYS A 92 -14.48 5.16 12.06
CA LYS A 92 -13.25 4.59 12.63
C LYS A 92 -12.04 5.19 11.94
N LYS A 93 -10.98 5.41 12.72
CA LYS A 93 -9.66 5.74 12.18
C LYS A 93 -8.97 4.46 11.70
N TYR A 94 -8.54 4.44 10.43
CA TYR A 94 -7.93 3.27 9.83
C TYR A 94 -6.71 3.60 8.97
N LEU A 95 -5.89 2.57 8.72
CA LEU A 95 -4.93 2.53 7.61
C LEU A 95 -5.29 1.37 6.68
N ILE A 96 -5.52 1.65 5.40
CA ILE A 96 -5.71 0.61 4.37
C ILE A 96 -4.56 0.67 3.39
N VAL A 97 -3.92 -0.46 3.12
CA VAL A 97 -2.95 -0.60 2.03
C VAL A 97 -3.60 -1.31 0.84
N LEU A 98 -3.62 -0.63 -0.31
CA LEU A 98 -4.01 -1.16 -1.61
C LEU A 98 -2.73 -1.44 -2.41
N ASP A 99 -2.28 -2.68 -2.41
CA ASP A 99 -1.01 -3.08 -3.00
C ASP A 99 -1.16 -3.47 -4.49
N ASP A 100 -0.24 -2.96 -5.31
CA ASP A 100 -0.12 -3.13 -6.76
C ASP A 100 -1.40 -2.73 -7.53
N ILE A 101 -1.86 -1.47 -7.37
CA ILE A 101 -2.97 -0.91 -8.17
C ILE A 101 -2.45 -0.38 -9.51
N TRP A 102 -3.14 -0.71 -10.60
CA TRP A 102 -2.77 -0.28 -11.97
C TRP A 102 -3.92 0.40 -12.72
N ASN A 103 -5.04 0.64 -12.04
CA ASN A 103 -6.19 1.26 -12.67
C ASN A 103 -5.92 2.75 -12.93
N GLU A 104 -5.96 3.15 -14.19
CA GLU A 104 -5.79 4.55 -14.62
C GLU A 104 -7.14 5.26 -14.85
N ASP A 105 -8.26 4.55 -14.70
CA ASP A 105 -9.60 5.11 -14.85
C ASP A 105 -9.98 5.94 -13.62
N ARG A 106 -9.99 7.27 -13.82
CA ARG A 106 -10.36 8.24 -12.79
C ARG A 106 -11.76 8.03 -12.24
N ASN A 107 -12.73 7.61 -13.05
CA ASN A 107 -14.10 7.42 -12.58
C ASN A 107 -14.19 6.23 -11.63
N LYS A 108 -13.49 5.13 -11.94
CA LYS A 108 -13.41 3.96 -11.05
C LYS A 108 -12.68 4.29 -9.76
N TRP A 109 -11.60 5.07 -9.83
CA TRP A 109 -10.92 5.54 -8.63
C TRP A 109 -11.84 6.41 -7.76
N LEU A 110 -12.56 7.37 -8.36
CA LEU A 110 -13.51 8.21 -7.62
C LEU A 110 -14.65 7.39 -7.02
N GLU A 111 -15.10 6.32 -7.70
CA GLU A 111 -16.07 5.39 -7.15
C GLU A 111 -15.50 4.65 -5.93
N LEU A 112 -14.31 4.05 -6.03
CA LEU A 112 -13.62 3.40 -4.91
C LEU A 112 -13.42 4.38 -3.74
N ARG A 113 -12.96 5.60 -4.03
CA ARG A 113 -12.74 6.66 -3.04
C ARG A 113 -13.99 6.93 -2.21
N LYS A 114 -15.17 7.02 -2.83
CA LYS A 114 -16.43 7.26 -2.10
C LYS A 114 -16.70 6.23 -1.00
N PHE A 115 -16.40 4.96 -1.24
CA PHE A 115 -16.59 3.90 -0.24
C PHE A 115 -15.57 3.96 0.90
N LEU A 116 -14.37 4.48 0.64
CA LEU A 116 -13.32 4.61 1.65
C LEU A 116 -13.52 5.89 2.49
N MET A 117 -14.05 6.96 1.92
CA MET A 117 -14.24 8.26 2.61
C MET A 117 -15.15 8.24 3.85
N VAL A 118 -15.88 7.16 4.11
CA VAL A 118 -16.75 7.00 5.30
C VAL A 118 -15.98 6.86 6.62
N GLY A 119 -14.65 6.82 6.56
CA GLY A 119 -13.76 6.76 7.73
C GLY A 119 -13.83 7.97 8.64
N GLY A 120 -13.38 7.78 9.89
CA GLY A 120 -13.18 8.85 10.86
C GLY A 120 -11.95 9.70 10.51
N ILE A 121 -11.88 10.90 11.10
CA ILE A 121 -10.78 11.86 10.87
C ILE A 121 -9.42 11.22 11.13
N GLY A 122 -8.47 11.52 10.24
CA GLY A 122 -7.11 11.02 10.32
C GLY A 122 -6.95 9.61 9.73
N SER A 123 -7.96 9.08 9.05
CA SER A 123 -7.80 7.83 8.30
C SER A 123 -6.89 8.02 7.09
N ARG A 124 -6.23 6.94 6.69
CA ARG A 124 -5.21 6.96 5.63
C ARG A 124 -5.38 5.76 4.70
N VAL A 125 -5.20 5.99 3.41
CA VAL A 125 -5.12 4.94 2.39
C VAL A 125 -3.78 5.05 1.69
N LEU A 126 -3.00 3.96 1.69
CA LEU A 126 -1.71 3.88 1.02
C LEU A 126 -1.84 2.97 -0.21
N VAL A 127 -1.48 3.49 -1.37
CA VAL A 127 -1.50 2.77 -2.64
C VAL A 127 -0.06 2.49 -3.06
N THR A 128 0.24 1.27 -3.52
CA THR A 128 1.48 1.02 -4.27
C THR A 128 1.14 0.83 -5.75
N THR A 129 1.92 1.43 -6.64
CA THR A 129 1.64 1.34 -8.09
C THR A 129 2.91 1.45 -8.92
N ARG A 130 2.89 0.86 -10.13
CA ARG A 130 3.93 1.05 -11.14
C ARG A 130 3.62 2.21 -12.10
N SER A 131 2.38 2.66 -12.13
CA SER A 131 1.93 3.73 -13.02
C SER A 131 1.96 5.08 -12.32
N GLU A 132 2.76 6.00 -12.87
CA GLU A 132 2.74 7.41 -12.47
C GLU A 132 1.36 8.04 -12.71
N ARG A 133 0.63 7.59 -13.75
CA ARG A 133 -0.73 8.07 -14.01
C ARG A 133 -1.70 7.63 -12.93
N THR A 134 -1.63 6.36 -12.50
CA THR A 134 -2.42 5.88 -11.37
C THR A 134 -2.12 6.70 -10.11
N ALA A 135 -0.84 6.98 -9.81
CA ALA A 135 -0.49 7.82 -8.66
C ALA A 135 -1.10 9.22 -8.72
N ILE A 136 -1.09 9.87 -9.90
CA ILE A 136 -1.72 11.18 -10.15
C ILE A 136 -3.24 11.11 -9.99
N VAL A 137 -3.87 10.02 -10.47
CA VAL A 137 -5.31 9.79 -10.33
C VAL A 137 -5.70 9.60 -8.86
N VAL A 138 -4.86 8.91 -8.09
CA VAL A 138 -5.03 8.69 -6.65
C VAL A 138 -5.01 10.02 -5.92
N ASP A 139 -3.86 10.69 -5.97
CA ASP A 139 -3.61 12.02 -5.45
C ASP A 139 -2.22 12.49 -5.92
N ASP A 140 -2.17 13.57 -6.72
CA ASP A 140 -0.91 14.06 -7.29
C ASP A 140 0.00 14.72 -6.25
N GLU A 141 -0.58 15.31 -5.19
CA GLU A 141 0.18 15.99 -4.14
C GLU A 141 0.85 14.98 -3.20
N TYR A 142 0.16 13.89 -2.90
CA TYR A 142 0.59 12.91 -1.89
C TYR A 142 1.22 11.64 -2.48
N LYS A 143 2.08 11.80 -3.49
CA LYS A 143 2.84 10.69 -4.09
C LYS A 143 4.33 10.71 -3.71
N TYR A 144 4.85 9.53 -3.39
CA TYR A 144 6.26 9.26 -3.13
C TYR A 144 6.84 8.40 -4.24
N LYS A 145 7.75 8.99 -5.02
CA LYS A 145 8.46 8.26 -6.09
C LYS A 145 9.64 7.50 -5.50
N LEU A 146 9.50 6.19 -5.39
CA LEU A 146 10.55 5.30 -4.93
C LEU A 146 11.68 5.25 -5.96
N LYS A 147 12.89 5.61 -5.51
CA LYS A 147 14.11 5.54 -6.31
C LYS A 147 14.84 4.22 -6.00
N GLY A 148 15.67 3.79 -6.94
CA GLY A 148 16.59 2.67 -6.72
C GLY A 148 17.60 2.98 -5.62
N LEU A 149 18.19 1.91 -5.08
CA LEU A 149 19.29 2.02 -4.12
C LEU A 149 20.52 2.63 -4.80
N SER A 150 21.38 3.28 -4.01
CA SER A 150 22.70 3.69 -4.49
C SER A 150 23.54 2.45 -4.85
N PRO A 151 24.62 2.59 -5.65
CA PRO A 151 25.51 1.47 -5.96
C PRO A 151 26.04 0.75 -4.72
N GLU A 152 26.40 1.51 -3.67
CA GLU A 152 26.93 0.99 -2.41
C GLU A 152 25.87 0.18 -1.66
N ASN A 153 24.64 0.70 -1.58
CA ASN A 153 23.53 0.01 -0.92
C ASN A 153 23.05 -1.19 -1.73
N SER A 154 23.11 -1.11 -3.07
CA SER A 154 22.82 -2.24 -3.96
C SER A 154 23.83 -3.36 -3.77
N TRP A 155 25.13 -3.01 -3.68
CA TRP A 155 26.19 -3.97 -3.40
C TRP A 155 26.03 -4.62 -2.04
N ARG A 156 25.77 -3.83 -1.00
CA ARG A 156 25.51 -4.36 0.35
C ARG A 156 24.32 -5.31 0.39
N LEU A 157 23.21 -4.96 -0.28
CA LEU A 157 22.04 -5.84 -0.38
C LEU A 157 22.39 -7.15 -1.09
N PHE A 158 23.18 -7.08 -2.17
CA PHE A 158 23.67 -8.26 -2.87
C PHE A 158 24.53 -9.14 -1.95
N GLU A 159 25.50 -8.57 -1.24
CA GLU A 159 26.35 -9.31 -0.30
C GLU A 159 25.52 -10.02 0.78
N MET A 160 24.59 -9.30 1.40
CA MET A 160 23.68 -9.87 2.41
C MET A 160 22.83 -11.00 1.86
N THR A 161 22.36 -10.89 0.62
CA THR A 161 21.47 -11.88 0.01
C THR A 161 22.25 -13.12 -0.49
N ALA A 162 23.40 -12.91 -1.12
CA ALA A 162 24.20 -13.97 -1.73
C ALA A 162 25.04 -14.75 -0.70
N PHE A 163 25.51 -14.10 0.35
CA PHE A 163 26.46 -14.67 1.31
C PHE A 163 25.91 -14.78 2.75
N GLY A 164 24.71 -14.25 3.00
CA GLY A 164 24.09 -14.19 4.34
C GLY A 164 24.73 -13.13 5.24
N GLU A 165 24.15 -12.88 6.41
CA GLU A 165 24.76 -12.03 7.45
C GLU A 165 25.96 -12.74 8.11
N LYS A 166 27.04 -12.93 7.37
CA LYS A 166 28.35 -13.17 7.97
C LYS A 166 28.99 -11.80 8.21
N GLY A 167 28.78 -11.31 9.44
CA GLY A 167 29.16 -9.98 9.89
C GLY A 167 30.63 -9.63 9.67
N GLU A 168 30.90 -8.33 9.47
CA GLU A 168 32.11 -7.54 9.74
C GLU A 168 33.52 -8.19 9.69
N GLY A 169 33.69 -9.34 9.06
CA GLY A 169 34.89 -10.18 9.16
C GLY A 169 35.37 -10.79 7.84
N THR A 170 34.59 -10.72 6.76
CA THR A 170 35.03 -11.12 5.42
C THR A 170 35.29 -9.92 4.53
N ARG A 171 36.15 -9.00 5.00
CA ARG A 171 36.92 -8.12 4.11
C ARG A 171 38.18 -8.81 3.58
N TYR A 172 38.08 -10.10 3.28
CA TYR A 172 39.18 -10.85 2.71
C TYR A 172 38.71 -11.58 1.47
N GLU A 173 39.30 -11.16 0.35
CA GLU A 173 39.40 -11.86 -0.93
C GLU A 173 38.17 -11.87 -1.85
N LEU A 174 37.79 -10.69 -2.37
CA LEU A 174 37.16 -10.62 -3.71
C LEU A 174 37.93 -9.72 -4.71
N PHE A 175 39.17 -9.35 -4.40
CA PHE A 175 40.10 -8.84 -5.41
C PHE A 175 40.95 -9.98 -5.96
N LYS A 176 40.43 -10.69 -6.96
CA LYS A 176 41.18 -11.25 -8.10
C LYS A 176 40.23 -12.04 -8.99
N ILE A 177 39.59 -11.32 -9.91
CA ILE A 177 39.35 -11.89 -11.24
C ILE A 177 39.91 -10.86 -12.20
N SER A 178 41.16 -11.12 -12.59
CA SER A 178 41.82 -10.58 -13.78
C SER A 178 41.14 -11.11 -15.04
#